data_AF-A0A7C3JSI4-F1
#
_entry.id   AF-A0A7C3JSI4-F1
#
_cell.length_a   1.000
_cell.length_b   1.000
_cell.length_c   1.000
_cell.angle_alpha   90.00
_cell.angle_beta   90.00
_cell.angle_gamma   90.00
#
_symmetry.space_group_name_H-M   'P 1'
#
loop_
_entity.id
_entity.type
_entity.pdbx_description
1 polymer ?
#
loop_
_entity_poly.entity_id
_entity_poly.type
_entity_poly.pdbx_seq_one_letter_code
_entity_poly.pdbx_strand_id
1 'polypeptide(L)'
;KSIELRKLCCGIRKVEPLNRALAGLNAWITGLRREQAVTRSAVRKLELDRDHGNILKINPLADWSHDQVWRYIRERDIPYNALHDRGYPSIGCAPCTRPVNPGEDARAGRWWWENPETKECGLHITSEKR
;
A
#
# COMPACT_ATOMS: atom_id res chain seq x y z
N LYS A 1 11.35 -17.63 -3.75
CA LYS A 1 10.13 -17.29 -4.54
C LYS A 1 10.53 -16.33 -5.67
N SER A 2 9.91 -16.41 -6.86
CA SER A 2 10.28 -15.57 -8.02
C SER A 2 9.68 -14.17 -7.93
N ILE A 3 10.53 -13.15 -8.09
CA ILE A 3 10.15 -11.72 -8.13
C ILE A 3 9.36 -11.42 -9.40
N GLU A 4 9.81 -11.97 -10.54
CA GLU A 4 9.19 -11.78 -11.85
C GLU A 4 7.76 -12.30 -11.87
N LEU A 5 7.55 -13.54 -11.43
CA LEU A 5 6.20 -14.13 -11.37
C LEU A 5 5.29 -13.37 -10.41
N ARG A 6 5.83 -12.84 -9.31
CA ARG A 6 5.07 -11.98 -8.39
C ARG A 6 4.71 -10.64 -9.05
N LYS A 7 5.62 -10.00 -9.80
CA LYS A 7 5.32 -8.79 -10.60
C LYS A 7 4.22 -9.07 -11.61
N LEU A 8 4.33 -10.17 -12.36
CA LEU A 8 3.32 -10.58 -13.34
C LEU A 8 1.95 -10.82 -12.69
N CYS A 9 1.92 -11.58 -11.59
CA CYS A 9 0.71 -11.84 -10.81
C CYS A 9 0.05 -10.54 -10.31
N CYS A 10 0.84 -9.59 -9.77
CA CYS A 10 0.32 -8.28 -9.37
C CYS A 10 -0.15 -7.46 -10.57
N GLY A 11 0.55 -7.54 -11.70
CA GLY A 11 0.15 -6.89 -12.95
C GLY A 11 -1.25 -7.32 -13.37
N ILE A 12 -1.47 -8.63 -13.49
CA ILE A 12 -2.73 -9.22 -13.93
C ILE A 12 -3.85 -9.04 -12.90
N ARG A 13 -3.57 -9.28 -11.61
CA ARG A 13 -4.62 -9.35 -10.58
C ARG A 13 -4.88 -8.04 -9.84
N LYS A 14 -4.01 -7.04 -10.01
CA LYS A 14 -4.04 -5.81 -9.20
C LYS A 14 -3.97 -4.55 -10.06
N VAL A 15 -2.94 -4.43 -10.89
CA VAL A 15 -2.67 -3.20 -11.65
C VAL A 15 -3.66 -3.07 -12.80
N GLU A 16 -3.79 -4.09 -13.64
CA GLU A 16 -4.67 -4.03 -14.82
C GLU A 16 -6.15 -3.80 -14.44
N PRO A 17 -6.72 -4.51 -13.43
CA PRO A 17 -8.07 -4.20 -12.96
C PRO A 17 -8.23 -2.80 -12.36
N LEU A 18 -7.21 -2.28 -11.67
CA LEU A 18 -7.24 -0.92 -11.15
C LEU A 18 -7.30 0.10 -12.29
N ASN A 19 -6.49 -0.08 -13.33
CA ASN A 19 -6.48 0.81 -14.50
C ASN A 19 -7.86 0.88 -15.15
N ARG A 20 -8.53 -0.27 -15.31
CA ARG A 20 -9.91 -0.31 -15.82
C ARG A 20 -10.89 0.41 -14.89
N ALA A 21 -10.75 0.22 -13.58
CA ALA A 21 -11.65 0.83 -12.60
C ALA A 21 -11.48 2.36 -12.48
N LEU A 22 -10.26 2.87 -12.72
CA LEU A 22 -9.97 4.31 -12.67
C LEU A 22 -10.28 5.04 -13.99
N ALA A 23 -10.49 4.32 -15.08
CA ALA A 23 -10.76 4.91 -16.39
C ALA A 23 -12.00 5.81 -16.34
N GLY A 24 -11.85 7.06 -16.78
CA GLY A 24 -12.93 8.06 -16.84
C GLY A 24 -13.27 8.74 -15.51
N LEU A 25 -12.63 8.37 -14.40
CA LEU A 25 -12.78 9.07 -13.13
C LEU A 25 -11.99 10.38 -13.13
N ASN A 26 -12.27 11.27 -12.18
CA ASN A 26 -11.53 12.52 -11.99
C ASN A 26 -10.56 12.46 -10.81
N ALA A 27 -10.82 11.58 -9.84
CA ALA A 27 -10.01 11.47 -8.64
C ALA A 27 -10.16 10.09 -7.98
N TRP A 28 -9.19 9.74 -7.13
CA TRP A 28 -9.24 8.57 -6.27
C TRP A 28 -8.52 8.82 -4.94
N ILE A 29 -8.98 8.13 -3.89
CA ILE A 29 -8.47 8.27 -2.53
C ILE A 29 -7.68 7.01 -2.17
N THR A 30 -6.51 7.17 -1.56
CA THR A 30 -5.72 6.04 -1.04
C THR A 30 -5.32 6.23 0.42
N GLY A 31 -5.09 5.11 1.12
CA GLY A 31 -4.60 5.08 2.51
C GLY A 31 -3.07 5.10 2.64
N LEU A 32 -2.35 5.69 1.68
CA LEU A 32 -0.89 5.81 1.74
C LEU A 32 -0.46 6.74 2.88
N ARG A 33 0.58 6.32 3.62
CA ARG A 33 1.24 7.12 4.66
C ARG A 33 2.75 7.05 4.51
N ARG A 34 3.46 8.14 4.83
CA ARG A 34 4.92 8.25 4.66
C ARG A 34 5.70 7.26 5.52
N GLU A 35 5.22 7.00 6.74
CA GLU A 35 5.85 6.07 7.69
C GLU A 35 5.82 4.60 7.23
N GLN A 36 4.94 4.25 6.29
CA GLN A 36 4.72 2.84 5.94
C GLN A 36 5.91 2.17 5.23
N ALA A 37 6.74 2.92 4.51
CA ALA A 37 7.92 2.39 3.82
C ALA A 37 8.83 3.52 3.35
N VAL A 38 10.12 3.21 3.18
CA VAL A 38 11.13 4.13 2.63
C VAL A 38 10.71 4.69 1.27
N THR A 39 10.12 3.84 0.42
CA THR A 39 9.57 4.20 -0.91
C THR A 39 8.40 5.21 -0.88
N ARG A 40 7.83 5.47 0.31
CA ARG A 40 6.65 6.33 0.50
C ARG A 40 6.95 7.63 1.23
N SER A 41 8.19 7.87 1.64
CA SER A 41 8.61 9.07 2.38
C SER A 41 8.21 10.39 1.69
N ALA A 42 8.18 10.40 0.35
CA ALA A 42 7.83 11.57 -0.47
C ALA A 42 6.34 11.67 -0.87
N VAL A 43 5.45 10.81 -0.36
CA VAL A 43 4.01 10.85 -0.70
C VAL A 43 3.43 12.21 -0.31
N ARG A 44 2.74 12.87 -1.25
CA ARG A 44 2.02 14.12 -1.02
C ARG A 44 0.56 13.84 -0.68
N LYS A 45 -0.10 14.77 0.02
CA LYS A 45 -1.56 14.67 0.30
C LYS A 45 -2.38 14.75 -0.99
N LEU A 46 -1.90 15.51 -1.97
CA LEU A 46 -2.51 15.64 -3.30
C LEU A 46 -1.42 15.42 -4.35
N GLU A 47 -1.69 14.53 -5.30
CA GLU A 47 -0.79 14.16 -6.39
C GLU A 47 -1.58 14.08 -7.70
N LEU A 48 -0.96 14.49 -8.80
CA LEU A 48 -1.52 14.21 -10.12
C LEU A 48 -1.06 12.82 -10.55
N ASP A 49 -2.01 11.94 -10.84
CA ASP A 49 -1.75 10.58 -11.26
C ASP A 49 -1.71 10.49 -12.78
N ARG A 50 -0.50 10.69 -13.32
CA ARG A 50 -0.25 10.70 -14.77
C ARG A 50 -0.52 9.34 -15.43
N ASP A 51 -0.35 8.25 -14.68
CA ASP A 51 -0.51 6.88 -15.19
C ASP A 51 -1.98 6.49 -15.41
N HIS A 52 -2.90 7.23 -14.77
CA HIS A 52 -4.34 6.97 -14.83
C HIS A 52 -5.12 8.12 -15.46
N GLY A 53 -4.52 8.82 -16.43
CA GLY A 53 -5.19 9.87 -17.20
C GLY A 53 -5.19 11.24 -16.52
N ASN A 54 -4.17 11.54 -15.72
CA ASN A 54 -4.02 12.80 -14.98
C ASN A 54 -5.16 13.05 -13.97
N ILE A 55 -5.64 11.99 -13.33
CA ILE A 55 -6.65 12.12 -12.27
C ILE A 55 -6.00 12.57 -10.96
N LEU A 56 -6.78 13.18 -10.08
CA LEU A 56 -6.30 13.60 -8.77
C LEU A 56 -6.21 12.40 -7.82
N LYS A 57 -5.02 12.12 -7.30
CA LYS A 57 -4.80 11.15 -6.22
C LYS A 57 -4.70 11.85 -4.88
N ILE A 58 -5.56 11.44 -3.96
CA ILE A 58 -5.71 12.05 -2.64
C ILE A 58 -5.24 11.05 -1.59
N ASN A 59 -4.31 11.47 -0.72
CA ASN A 59 -3.77 10.67 0.38
C ASN A 59 -4.02 11.39 1.71
N PRO A 60 -5.24 11.36 2.27
CA PRO A 60 -5.62 12.16 3.44
C PRO A 60 -4.78 11.86 4.68
N LEU A 61 -4.29 10.62 4.77
CA LEU A 61 -3.53 10.10 5.91
C LEU A 61 -2.01 10.17 5.68
N ALA A 62 -1.53 10.91 4.67
CA ALA A 62 -0.11 10.90 4.28
C ALA A 62 0.86 11.20 5.44
N ASP A 63 0.44 12.06 6.37
CA ASP A 63 1.18 12.50 7.56
C ASP A 63 0.80 11.77 8.85
N TRP A 64 -0.13 10.80 8.79
CA TRP A 64 -0.54 10.06 9.97
C TRP A 64 0.45 8.97 10.35
N SER A 65 0.79 8.90 11.63
CA SER A 65 1.53 7.78 12.20
C SER A 65 0.67 6.53 12.37
N HIS A 66 1.31 5.39 12.58
CA HIS A 66 0.65 4.13 12.95
C HIS A 66 -0.25 4.30 14.18
N ASP A 67 0.25 4.97 15.22
CA ASP A 67 -0.48 5.18 16.47
C ASP A 67 -1.68 6.11 16.28
N GLN A 68 -1.56 7.14 15.45
CA GLN A 68 -2.70 8.02 15.13
C GLN A 68 -3.83 7.25 14.43
N VAL A 69 -3.49 6.35 13.49
CA VAL A 69 -4.48 5.51 12.81
C VAL A 69 -5.19 4.60 13.81
N TRP A 70 -4.44 3.90 14.66
CA TRP A 70 -5.02 2.98 15.63
C TRP A 70 -5.80 3.67 16.74
N ARG A 71 -5.34 4.82 17.20
CA ARG A 71 -6.08 5.66 18.14
C ARG A 71 -7.44 6.03 17.54
N TYR A 72 -7.46 6.50 16.29
CA TYR A 72 -8.70 6.86 15.62
C TYR A 72 -9.64 5.65 15.42
N ILE A 73 -9.10 4.48 15.06
CA ILE A 73 -9.89 3.24 14.93
C ILE A 73 -10.58 2.91 16.26
N ARG A 74 -9.84 2.95 17.38
CA ARG A 74 -10.38 2.64 18.71
C ARG A 74 -11.35 3.68 19.25
N GLU A 75 -11.02 4.96 19.14
CA GLU A 75 -11.87 6.07 19.61
C GLU A 75 -13.21 6.16 18.87
N ARG A 76 -13.28 5.59 17.66
CA ARG A 76 -14.46 5.64 16.79
C ARG A 76 -15.12 4.27 16.59
N ASP A 77 -14.70 3.25 17.33
CA ASP A 77 -15.19 1.88 17.21
C ASP A 77 -15.25 1.37 15.76
N ILE A 78 -14.22 1.71 14.96
CA ILE A 78 -14.15 1.33 13.55
C ILE A 78 -13.79 -0.16 13.46
N PRO A 79 -14.56 -0.98 12.73
CA PRO A 79 -14.21 -2.37 12.53
C PRO A 79 -12.89 -2.48 11.75
N TYR A 80 -11.99 -3.32 12.23
CA TYR A 80 -10.71 -3.61 11.59
C TYR A 80 -10.56 -5.11 11.32
N ASN A 81 -9.57 -5.47 10.51
CA ASN A 81 -9.33 -6.86 10.16
C ASN A 81 -8.72 -7.64 11.35
N ALA A 82 -9.37 -8.72 11.80
CA ALA A 82 -8.93 -9.55 12.91
C ALA A 82 -7.51 -10.15 12.76
N LEU A 83 -6.94 -10.15 11.54
CA LEU A 83 -5.54 -10.52 11.35
C LEU A 83 -4.56 -9.55 12.02
N HIS A 84 -4.95 -8.30 12.27
CA HIS A 84 -4.12 -7.38 13.04
C HIS A 84 -3.82 -7.91 14.45
N ASP A 85 -4.79 -8.57 15.09
CA ASP A 85 -4.62 -9.21 16.41
C ASP A 85 -3.75 -10.48 16.34
N ARG A 86 -3.49 -10.97 15.12
CA ARG A 86 -2.67 -12.17 14.83
C ARG A 86 -1.29 -11.81 14.28
N GLY A 87 -0.83 -10.59 14.51
CA GLY A 87 0.51 -10.14 14.12
C GLY A 87 0.64 -9.73 12.65
N TYR A 88 -0.45 -9.34 11.98
CA TYR A 88 -0.40 -8.83 10.60
C TYR A 88 -0.58 -7.30 10.54
N PRO A 89 0.47 -6.49 10.80
CA PRO A 89 0.36 -5.02 10.76
C PRO A 89 0.17 -4.44 9.35
N SER A 90 0.55 -5.18 8.30
CA SER A 90 0.27 -4.83 6.91
C SER A 90 -0.26 -6.04 6.15
N ILE A 91 -1.49 -5.95 5.66
CA ILE A 91 -2.21 -7.06 5.02
C ILE A 91 -2.21 -6.91 3.49
N GLY A 92 -2.06 -8.03 2.78
CA GLY A 92 -2.17 -8.13 1.33
C GLY A 92 -2.81 -9.46 0.92
N CYS A 93 -2.47 -9.98 -0.26
CA CYS A 93 -2.92 -11.30 -0.67
C CYS A 93 -2.34 -12.38 0.27
N ALA A 94 -3.13 -13.41 0.59
CA ALA A 94 -2.73 -14.53 1.45
C ALA A 94 -1.36 -15.15 1.10
N PRO A 95 -1.01 -15.48 -0.17
CA PRO A 95 0.27 -16.13 -0.47
C PRO A 95 1.50 -15.22 -0.39
N CYS A 96 1.29 -13.90 -0.22
CA CYS A 96 2.30 -12.85 -0.26
C CYS A 96 2.30 -11.97 1.01
N THR A 97 1.59 -12.40 2.05
CA THR A 97 1.56 -11.77 3.37
C THR A 97 1.80 -12.81 4.48
N ARG A 98 2.70 -12.52 5.43
CA ARG A 98 2.92 -13.29 6.66
C ARG A 98 2.79 -12.39 7.90
N PRO A 99 2.57 -12.93 9.11
CA PRO A 99 2.68 -12.14 10.32
C PRO A 99 4.15 -11.73 10.55
N VAL A 100 4.35 -10.70 11.36
CA VAL A 100 5.68 -10.20 11.75
C VAL A 100 5.92 -10.46 13.23
N ASN A 101 7.17 -10.60 13.61
CA ASN A 101 7.61 -10.73 14.99
C ASN A 101 7.65 -9.35 15.67
N PRO A 102 7.58 -9.30 17.01
CA PRO A 102 7.84 -8.07 17.75
C PRO A 102 9.18 -7.43 17.36
N GLY A 103 9.17 -6.14 17.04
CA GLY A 103 10.35 -5.39 16.61
C GLY A 103 10.70 -5.49 15.11
N GLU A 104 10.07 -6.39 14.34
CA GLU A 104 10.18 -6.35 12.87
C GLU A 104 9.44 -5.12 12.30
N ASP A 105 9.94 -4.62 11.16
CA ASP A 105 9.24 -3.59 10.37
C ASP A 105 7.79 -4.01 10.05
N ALA A 106 6.84 -3.06 10.13
CA ALA A 106 5.42 -3.33 9.93
C ALA A 106 5.08 -3.91 8.53
N ARG A 107 5.94 -3.72 7.52
CA ARG A 107 5.80 -4.30 6.18
C ARG A 107 6.80 -5.43 5.92
N ALA A 108 7.55 -5.90 6.92
CA ALA A 108 8.42 -7.08 6.79
C ALA A 108 7.65 -8.31 6.28
N GLY A 109 6.38 -8.44 6.68
CA GLY A 109 5.49 -9.52 6.26
C GLY A 109 5.04 -9.48 4.79
N ARG A 110 5.32 -8.38 4.05
CA ARG A 110 4.94 -8.22 2.64
C ARG A 110 6.08 -8.62 1.72
N TRP A 111 5.81 -9.52 0.77
CA TRP A 111 6.82 -10.07 -0.15
C TRP A 111 8.14 -10.34 0.58
N TRP A 112 8.06 -11.09 1.68
CA TRP A 112 9.11 -11.24 2.69
C TRP A 112 10.42 -11.86 2.18
N TRP A 113 10.44 -12.31 0.92
CA TRP A 113 11.60 -12.85 0.21
C TRP A 113 12.28 -11.82 -0.71
N GLU A 114 11.80 -10.58 -0.76
CA GLU A 114 12.33 -9.49 -1.60
C GLU A 114 13.04 -8.42 -0.78
N ASN A 115 13.90 -7.63 -1.43
CA ASN A 115 14.62 -6.53 -0.79
C ASN A 115 13.63 -5.46 -0.25
N PRO A 116 13.64 -5.19 1.07
CA PRO A 116 12.77 -4.18 1.69
C PRO A 116 12.85 -2.77 1.10
N GLU A 117 14.01 -2.38 0.57
CA GLU A 117 14.25 -1.02 0.05
C GLU A 117 13.53 -0.74 -1.27
N THR A 118 13.25 -1.79 -2.04
CA THR A 118 12.70 -1.68 -3.39
C THR A 118 11.33 -2.33 -3.57
N LYS A 119 10.87 -3.13 -2.60
CA LYS A 119 9.63 -3.90 -2.72
C LYS A 119 8.40 -2.99 -2.69
N GLU A 120 7.67 -2.92 -3.81
CA GLU A 120 6.37 -2.25 -3.89
C GLU A 120 5.33 -3.01 -4.70
N CYS A 121 4.07 -2.66 -4.45
CA CYS A 121 2.91 -3.40 -4.95
C CYS A 121 2.57 -3.17 -6.44
N GLY A 122 3.20 -2.19 -7.08
CA GLY A 122 2.89 -1.76 -8.45
C GLY A 122 1.77 -0.72 -8.57
N LEU A 123 0.82 -0.62 -7.62
CA LEU A 123 -0.32 0.34 -7.73
C LEU A 123 0.04 1.82 -7.53
N HIS A 124 1.24 2.10 -7.01
CA HIS A 124 1.62 3.44 -6.57
C HIS A 124 2.98 3.85 -7.12
N ILE A 125 3.50 3.08 -8.08
CA ILE A 125 4.74 3.40 -8.76
C ILE A 125 4.35 4.28 -9.93
N THR A 126 4.79 5.54 -9.91
CA THR A 126 4.66 6.45 -11.04
C THR A 126 5.61 6.02 -12.15
N SER A 127 5.18 6.04 -13.41
CA SER A 127 6.02 5.74 -14.58
C SER A 127 7.31 6.56 -14.66
N GLU A 128 7.36 7.77 -14.09
CA GLU A 128 8.58 8.59 -13.97
C GLU A 128 9.69 7.96 -13.10
N LYS A 129 9.35 6.96 -12.28
CA LYS A 129 10.28 6.23 -11.42
C LYS A 129 10.52 4.79 -11.90
N ARG A 130 10.13 4.46 -13.12
CA ARG A 130 10.29 3.12 -13.72
C ARG A 130 11.61 2.96 -14.43
#